data_AF-A0A356II25-F1
#
_entry.id   AF-A0A356II25-F1
#
_cell.length_a   1.000
_cell.length_b   1.000
_cell.length_c   1.000
_cell.angle_alpha   90.00
_cell.angle_beta   90.00
_cell.angle_gamma   90.00
#
_symmetry.space_group_name_H-M   'P 1'
#
loop_
_entity.id
_entity.type
_entity.pdbx_description
1 polymer ?
#
loop_
_entity_poly.entity_id
_entity_poly.type
_entity_poly.pdbx_seq_one_letter_code
_entity_poly.pdbx_strand_id
1 'polypeptide(L)'
;GWKFFGNLLDEGLVRLCGEESFGTSGDHVREKDGVWTVLCWLSILADLQRPVSELLRQHWTAFGRSYYCRHDYEGLEADKAQTIMDQLVRNRGSILGRMVNGMTVSDVNVFSYEDPVDGSVAHNQGVRVQFDDQSRVVYRLSGTGTDAATLRVYLEQIERDATNQGADAIEYNDVLGEFANHIAQIREVSGLSQPSVKT
;
A
#
# COMPACT_ATOMS: atom_id res chain seq x y z
N GLY A 1 -10.03 -2.38 -4.08
CA GLY A 1 -11.31 -1.81 -4.53
C GLY A 1 -12.39 -2.52 -3.75
N TRP A 2 -13.31 -1.78 -3.12
CA TRP A 2 -14.23 -2.30 -2.09
C TRP A 2 -15.07 -3.51 -2.50
N LYS A 3 -15.33 -3.71 -3.80
CA LYS A 3 -16.09 -4.86 -4.34
C LYS A 3 -15.63 -6.23 -3.82
N PHE A 4 -14.33 -6.41 -3.57
CA PHE A 4 -13.79 -7.69 -3.06
C PHE A 4 -14.20 -7.98 -1.62
N PHE A 5 -14.55 -6.95 -0.84
CA PHE A 5 -15.09 -7.15 0.50
C PHE A 5 -16.56 -7.56 0.46
N GLY A 6 -17.33 -7.18 -0.56
CA GLY A 6 -18.76 -7.46 -0.64
C GLY A 6 -19.09 -8.94 -0.47
N ASN A 7 -18.46 -9.79 -1.29
CA ASN A 7 -18.59 -11.24 -1.22
C ASN A 7 -18.21 -11.80 0.17
N LEU A 8 -17.08 -11.35 0.72
CA LEU A 8 -16.59 -11.82 2.03
C LEU A 8 -17.52 -11.39 3.18
N LEU A 9 -18.13 -10.21 3.09
CA LEU A 9 -19.08 -9.69 4.06
C LEU A 9 -20.43 -10.43 3.98
N ASP A 10 -20.87 -10.79 2.78
CA ASP A 10 -22.11 -11.57 2.57
C ASP A 10 -22.01 -12.98 3.15
N GLU A 11 -20.85 -13.63 3.00
CA GLU A 11 -20.57 -14.95 3.60
C GLU A 11 -20.11 -14.87 5.08
N GLY A 12 -20.03 -13.67 5.65
CA GLY A 12 -19.62 -13.47 7.05
C GLY A 12 -18.18 -13.87 7.35
N LEU A 13 -17.32 -13.94 6.33
CA LEU A 13 -15.90 -14.31 6.43
C LEU A 13 -15.04 -13.17 7.02
N VAL A 14 -15.51 -11.93 6.90
CA VAL A 14 -14.91 -10.75 7.51
C VAL A 14 -15.98 -9.88 8.16
N ARG A 15 -15.61 -9.08 9.17
CA ARG A 15 -16.52 -8.13 9.85
C ARG A 15 -16.01 -6.70 9.95
N LEU A 16 -14.74 -6.50 9.61
CA LEU A 16 -14.05 -5.23 9.58
C LEU A 16 -13.12 -5.25 8.37
N CYS A 17 -13.19 -4.22 7.55
CA CYS A 17 -12.32 -4.08 6.39
C CYS A 17 -11.93 -2.61 6.16
N GLY A 18 -10.83 -2.40 5.44
CA GLY A 18 -10.30 -1.07 5.19
C GLY A 18 -9.39 -1.04 3.97
N GLU A 19 -9.26 0.15 3.39
CA GLU A 19 -8.34 0.47 2.31
C GLU A 19 -7.49 1.67 2.73
N GLU A 20 -6.24 1.66 2.32
CA GLU A 20 -5.25 2.72 2.50
C GLU A 20 -5.69 4.08 1.92
N SER A 21 -6.67 4.08 1.01
CA SER A 21 -7.31 5.26 0.47
C SER A 21 -8.40 5.82 1.41
N PHE A 22 -8.12 5.91 2.71
CA PHE A 22 -9.00 6.47 3.74
C PHE A 22 -10.38 5.80 3.85
N GLY A 23 -10.45 4.49 3.59
CA GLY A 23 -11.70 3.73 3.66
C GLY A 23 -11.70 2.76 4.83
N THR A 24 -12.75 2.77 5.64
CA THR A 24 -12.97 1.75 6.69
C THR A 24 -14.46 1.53 6.87
N SER A 25 -14.87 0.30 7.18
CA SER A 25 -16.26 -0.05 7.48
C SER A 25 -16.36 -1.38 8.21
N GLY A 26 -17.48 -1.58 8.91
CA GLY A 26 -17.92 -2.87 9.43
C GLY A 26 -18.75 -3.68 8.41
N ASP A 27 -19.39 -4.74 8.88
CA ASP A 27 -20.31 -5.58 8.10
C ASP A 27 -21.77 -5.08 8.03
N HIS A 28 -22.04 -3.92 8.64
CA HIS A 28 -23.37 -3.30 8.68
C HIS A 28 -23.85 -2.81 7.31
N VAL A 29 -22.93 -2.52 6.39
CA VAL A 29 -23.20 -2.12 5.00
C VAL A 29 -22.19 -2.77 4.04
N ARG A 30 -22.36 -2.57 2.74
CA ARG A 30 -21.43 -3.05 1.68
C ARG A 30 -20.62 -1.93 1.04
N GLU A 31 -20.39 -0.86 1.81
CA GLU A 31 -19.69 0.34 1.38
C GLU A 31 -18.76 0.85 2.49
N LYS A 32 -17.86 1.76 2.12
CA LYS A 32 -17.06 2.53 3.08
C LYS A 32 -17.97 3.46 3.87
N ASP A 33 -17.77 3.55 5.18
CA ASP A 33 -18.59 4.39 6.04
C ASP A 33 -17.72 5.26 6.96
N GLY A 34 -17.53 6.51 6.54
CA GLY A 34 -16.74 7.49 7.27
C GLY A 34 -17.37 7.92 8.60
N VAL A 35 -18.70 8.01 8.67
CA VAL A 35 -19.41 8.39 9.91
C VAL A 35 -19.29 7.25 10.92
N TRP A 36 -19.50 6.02 10.48
CA TRP A 36 -19.27 4.84 11.31
C TRP A 36 -17.82 4.78 11.80
N THR A 37 -16.84 5.08 10.94
CA THR A 37 -15.42 5.08 11.32
C THR A 37 -15.13 6.07 12.45
N VAL A 38 -15.71 7.29 12.36
CA VAL A 38 -15.59 8.29 13.42
C VAL A 38 -16.25 7.82 14.71
N LEU A 39 -17.48 7.29 14.64
CA LEU A 39 -18.20 6.79 15.82
C LEU A 39 -17.50 5.59 16.48
N CYS A 40 -16.89 4.72 15.68
CA CYS A 40 -16.06 3.61 16.15
C CYS A 40 -14.86 4.12 16.96
N TRP A 41 -14.12 5.10 16.43
CA TRP A 41 -13.03 5.76 17.16
C TRP A 41 -13.52 6.47 18.43
N LEU A 42 -14.62 7.20 18.37
CA LEU A 42 -15.19 7.86 19.55
C LEU A 42 -15.59 6.85 20.62
N SER A 43 -16.07 5.67 20.23
CA SER A 43 -16.39 4.58 21.17
C SER A 43 -15.14 4.04 21.85
N ILE A 44 -14.06 3.81 21.10
CA ILE A 44 -12.75 3.38 21.65
C ILE A 44 -12.21 4.44 22.62
N LEU A 45 -12.27 5.72 22.25
CA LEU A 45 -11.78 6.82 23.09
C LEU A 45 -12.63 6.98 24.36
N ALA A 46 -13.95 6.80 24.26
CA ALA A 46 -14.86 6.86 25.40
C ALA A 46 -14.61 5.71 26.40
N ASP A 47 -14.27 4.52 25.92
CA ASP A 47 -13.97 3.37 26.78
C ASP A 47 -12.57 3.48 27.41
N LEU A 48 -11.55 3.78 26.60
CA LEU A 48 -10.16 3.77 27.05
C LEU A 48 -9.72 5.06 27.75
N GLN A 49 -10.42 6.17 27.54
CA GLN A 49 -10.13 7.50 28.12
C GLN A 49 -8.66 7.93 27.92
N ARG A 50 -8.10 7.66 26.74
CA ARG A 50 -6.73 7.99 26.34
C ARG A 50 -6.71 8.78 25.03
N PRO A 51 -5.72 9.66 24.82
CA PRO A 51 -5.58 10.36 23.55
C PRO A 51 -5.20 9.38 22.43
N VAL A 52 -5.65 9.68 21.21
CA VAL A 52 -5.37 8.86 20.00
C VAL A 52 -3.88 8.58 19.83
N SER A 53 -3.02 9.58 20.07
CA SER A 53 -1.57 9.46 19.94
C SER A 53 -0.96 8.42 20.89
N GLU A 54 -1.48 8.32 22.12
CA GLU A 54 -1.04 7.31 23.08
C GLU A 54 -1.50 5.91 22.65
N LEU A 55 -2.73 5.78 22.19
CA LEU A 55 -3.28 4.51 21.70
C LEU A 55 -2.48 3.98 20.50
N LEU A 56 -2.15 4.85 19.54
CA LEU A 56 -1.31 4.49 18.39
C LEU A 56 0.10 4.07 18.82
N ARG A 57 0.74 4.82 19.73
CA ARG A 57 2.07 4.43 20.25
C ARG A 57 2.04 3.08 20.96
N GLN A 58 0.99 2.82 21.76
CA GLN A 58 0.79 1.53 22.42
C GLN A 58 0.60 0.40 21.40
N HIS A 59 -0.19 0.65 20.35
CA HIS A 59 -0.39 -0.30 19.26
C HIS A 59 0.94 -0.61 18.54
N TRP A 60 1.73 0.41 18.20
CA TRP A 60 3.05 0.22 17.57
C TRP A 60 4.03 -0.53 18.46
N THR A 61 4.05 -0.24 19.77
CA THR A 61 4.91 -0.97 20.70
C THR A 61 4.51 -2.45 20.79
N ALA A 62 3.21 -2.76 20.71
CA ALA A 62 2.70 -4.12 20.82
C ALA A 62 2.89 -4.94 19.52
N PHE A 63 2.76 -4.33 18.35
CA PHE A 63 2.68 -5.03 17.07
C PHE A 63 3.77 -4.66 16.06
N GLY A 64 4.61 -3.67 16.36
CA GLY A 64 5.46 -2.99 15.39
C GLY A 64 4.73 -1.83 14.70
N ARG A 65 5.50 -0.87 14.16
CA ARG A 65 4.99 0.21 13.33
C ARG A 65 5.21 -0.12 11.86
N SER A 66 4.14 -0.17 11.10
CA SER A 66 4.19 -0.08 9.65
C SER A 66 4.35 1.39 9.26
N TYR A 67 5.56 1.78 8.85
CA TYR A 67 5.83 3.07 8.22
C TYR A 67 5.36 3.00 6.79
N TYR A 68 4.14 3.47 6.56
CA TYR A 68 3.50 3.47 5.25
C TYR A 68 3.54 4.87 4.62
N CYS A 69 3.78 4.91 3.31
CA CYS A 69 3.67 6.12 2.47
C CYS A 69 3.21 5.70 1.07
N ARG A 70 2.43 6.54 0.39
CA ARG A 70 2.07 6.38 -1.03
C ARG A 70 2.58 7.54 -1.86
N HIS A 71 3.28 7.21 -2.93
CA HIS A 71 3.73 8.13 -3.96
C HIS A 71 2.83 8.03 -5.20
N ASP A 72 2.13 9.11 -5.54
CA ASP A 72 1.29 9.17 -6.74
C ASP A 72 2.02 9.97 -7.84
N TYR A 73 2.29 9.31 -8.97
CA TYR A 73 2.81 9.91 -10.20
C TYR A 73 1.66 10.09 -11.17
N GLU A 74 1.10 11.30 -11.18
CA GLU A 74 -0.09 11.66 -11.95
C GLU A 74 0.27 12.19 -13.34
N GLY A 75 -0.69 12.16 -14.28
CA GLY A 75 -0.52 12.75 -15.61
C GLY A 75 0.43 11.98 -16.53
N LEU A 76 0.61 10.68 -16.31
CA LEU A 76 1.42 9.83 -17.16
C LEU A 76 0.69 9.50 -18.46
N GLU A 77 1.41 9.51 -19.59
CA GLU A 77 0.93 8.84 -20.80
C GLU A 77 0.76 7.35 -20.52
N ALA A 78 -0.37 6.78 -20.95
CA ALA A 78 -0.73 5.38 -20.65
C ALA A 78 0.36 4.38 -21.08
N ASP A 79 0.96 4.57 -22.25
CA ASP A 79 2.02 3.69 -22.79
C ASP A 79 3.30 3.73 -21.94
N LYS A 80 3.68 4.90 -21.43
CA LYS A 80 4.82 5.06 -20.51
C LYS A 80 4.52 4.38 -19.18
N ALA A 81 3.32 4.57 -18.66
CA ALA A 81 2.88 3.97 -17.40
C ALA A 81 2.86 2.43 -17.49
N GLN A 82 2.36 1.88 -18.60
CA GLN A 82 2.40 0.44 -18.87
C GLN A 82 3.83 -0.08 -19.04
N THR A 83 4.68 0.67 -19.76
CA THR A 83 6.10 0.32 -19.94
C THR A 83 6.82 0.14 -18.60
N ILE A 84 6.58 1.03 -17.63
CA ILE A 84 7.14 0.92 -16.27
C ILE A 84 6.75 -0.40 -15.61
N MET A 85 5.47 -0.76 -15.66
CA MET A 85 4.97 -2.01 -15.07
C MET A 85 5.56 -3.26 -15.74
N ASP A 86 5.62 -3.25 -17.06
CA ASP A 86 6.16 -4.38 -17.84
C ASP A 86 7.67 -4.54 -17.62
N GLN A 87 8.41 -3.44 -17.46
CA GLN A 87 9.84 -3.49 -17.14
C GLN A 87 10.10 -4.06 -15.75
N LEU A 88 9.32 -3.68 -14.74
CA LEU A 88 9.41 -4.27 -13.39
C LEU A 88 9.30 -5.80 -13.42
N VAL A 89 8.30 -6.32 -14.16
CA VAL A 89 8.08 -7.76 -14.28
C VAL A 89 9.21 -8.43 -15.06
N ARG A 90 9.61 -7.86 -16.20
CA ARG A 90 10.71 -8.40 -17.02
C ARG A 90 12.05 -8.41 -16.29
N ASN A 91 12.31 -7.38 -15.48
CA ASN A 91 13.57 -7.19 -14.77
C ASN A 91 13.59 -7.86 -13.39
N ARG A 92 12.58 -8.67 -13.02
CA ARG A 92 12.51 -9.36 -11.72
C ARG A 92 13.85 -10.00 -11.29
N GLY A 93 14.56 -10.62 -12.23
CA GLY A 93 15.82 -11.31 -11.97
C GLY A 93 16.98 -10.37 -11.58
N SER A 94 16.97 -9.12 -12.04
CA SER A 94 17.97 -8.12 -11.63
C SER A 94 17.56 -7.35 -10.37
N ILE A 95 16.29 -7.42 -9.96
CA ILE A 95 15.77 -6.78 -8.74
C ILE A 95 15.95 -7.69 -7.52
N LEU A 96 15.74 -9.01 -7.68
CA LEU A 96 15.95 -10.00 -6.62
C LEU A 96 17.37 -9.90 -6.04
N GLY A 97 17.47 -9.91 -4.70
CA GLY A 97 18.74 -9.81 -3.99
C GLY A 97 19.33 -8.39 -3.91
N ARG A 98 18.73 -7.37 -4.53
CA ARG A 98 19.12 -5.98 -4.28
C ARG A 98 18.78 -5.60 -2.83
N MET A 99 19.58 -4.71 -2.26
CA MET A 99 19.41 -4.26 -0.87
C MET A 99 19.11 -2.76 -0.77
N VAL A 100 18.35 -2.37 0.26
CA VAL A 100 18.09 -0.99 0.67
C VAL A 100 17.80 -0.96 2.17
N ASN A 101 18.38 -0.03 2.92
CA ASN A 101 18.24 0.07 4.39
C ASN A 101 18.52 -1.25 5.14
N GLY A 102 19.41 -2.10 4.62
CA GLY A 102 19.70 -3.42 5.19
C GLY A 102 18.63 -4.49 4.92
N MET A 103 17.53 -4.14 4.24
CA MET A 103 16.50 -5.06 3.75
C MET A 103 16.91 -5.62 2.38
N THR A 104 16.69 -6.91 2.15
CA THR A 104 17.00 -7.57 0.88
C THR A 104 15.73 -7.94 0.13
N VAL A 105 15.64 -7.63 -1.17
CA VAL A 105 14.49 -8.05 -1.99
C VAL A 105 14.48 -9.58 -2.07
N SER A 106 13.45 -10.19 -1.47
CA SER A 106 13.26 -11.63 -1.40
C SER A 106 12.31 -12.16 -2.47
N ASP A 107 11.36 -11.35 -2.95
CA ASP A 107 10.41 -11.74 -3.98
C ASP A 107 9.95 -10.55 -4.84
N VAL A 108 9.64 -10.83 -6.11
CA VAL A 108 9.02 -9.90 -7.04
C VAL A 108 7.93 -10.63 -7.82
N ASN A 109 6.66 -10.31 -7.52
CA ASN A 109 5.51 -11.01 -8.10
C ASN A 109 4.42 -10.04 -8.60
N VAL A 110 3.56 -10.55 -9.47
CA VAL A 110 2.32 -9.87 -9.88
C VAL A 110 1.18 -10.42 -9.06
N PHE A 111 0.48 -9.57 -8.30
CA PHE A 111 -0.60 -9.99 -7.43
C PHE A 111 -1.82 -10.46 -8.24
N SER A 112 -2.33 -11.62 -7.86
CA SER A 112 -3.64 -12.14 -8.27
C SER A 112 -4.45 -12.49 -7.04
N TYR A 113 -5.76 -12.29 -7.12
CA TYR A 113 -6.71 -12.67 -6.08
C TYR A 113 -7.75 -13.61 -6.67
N GLU A 114 -7.93 -14.76 -6.04
CA GLU A 114 -9.03 -15.69 -6.30
C GLU A 114 -10.06 -15.53 -5.18
N ASP A 115 -11.28 -15.17 -5.54
CA ASP A 115 -12.35 -14.93 -4.59
C ASP A 115 -12.86 -16.28 -4.05
N PRO A 116 -12.84 -16.50 -2.72
CA PRO A 116 -13.23 -17.79 -2.14
C PRO A 116 -14.74 -18.05 -2.18
N VAL A 117 -15.56 -17.06 -2.52
CA VAL A 117 -17.02 -17.16 -2.55
C VAL A 117 -17.50 -17.52 -3.95
N ASP A 118 -17.07 -16.78 -4.96
CA ASP A 118 -17.54 -16.97 -6.35
C ASP A 118 -16.51 -17.62 -7.29
N GLY A 119 -15.28 -17.85 -6.83
CA GLY A 119 -14.20 -18.46 -7.60
C GLY A 119 -13.64 -17.55 -8.71
N SER A 120 -14.06 -16.28 -8.78
CA SER A 120 -13.55 -15.34 -9.77
C SER A 120 -12.08 -15.00 -9.50
N VAL A 121 -11.30 -14.86 -10.56
CA VAL A 121 -9.86 -14.56 -10.46
C VAL A 121 -9.57 -13.18 -11.03
N ALA A 122 -9.08 -12.28 -10.17
CA ALA A 122 -8.57 -10.97 -10.55
C ALA A 122 -7.05 -11.02 -10.71
N HIS A 123 -6.58 -11.11 -11.95
CA HIS A 123 -5.15 -11.04 -12.29
C HIS A 123 -4.64 -9.60 -12.35
N ASN A 124 -3.31 -9.42 -12.38
CA ASN A 124 -2.64 -8.14 -12.65
C ASN A 124 -3.04 -7.01 -11.70
N GLN A 125 -3.25 -7.31 -10.42
CA GLN A 125 -3.75 -6.34 -9.42
C GLN A 125 -2.65 -5.44 -8.81
N GLY A 126 -1.41 -5.60 -9.26
CA GLY A 126 -0.25 -4.80 -8.89
C GLY A 126 1.03 -5.62 -8.89
N VAL A 127 2.17 -4.99 -9.12
CA VAL A 127 3.48 -5.63 -8.93
C VAL A 127 3.91 -5.42 -7.49
N ARG A 128 4.35 -6.47 -6.81
CA ARG A 128 4.83 -6.43 -5.43
C ARG A 128 6.31 -6.79 -5.40
N VAL A 129 7.10 -5.96 -4.75
CA VAL A 129 8.48 -6.21 -4.36
C VAL A 129 8.46 -6.44 -2.85
N GLN A 130 8.80 -7.64 -2.41
CA GLN A 130 8.82 -8.02 -1.00
C GLN A 130 10.26 -8.13 -0.52
N PHE A 131 10.47 -7.72 0.73
CA PHE A 131 11.75 -7.82 1.41
C PHE A 131 11.74 -8.96 2.44
N ASP A 132 12.93 -9.40 2.82
CA ASP A 132 13.17 -10.47 3.78
C ASP A 132 12.64 -10.19 5.20
N ASP A 133 12.50 -8.92 5.57
CA ASP A 133 11.94 -8.46 6.85
C ASP A 133 10.41 -8.25 6.85
N GLN A 134 9.76 -8.58 5.72
CA GLN A 134 8.34 -8.39 5.39
C GLN A 134 7.93 -6.95 5.02
N SER A 135 8.88 -6.03 4.91
CA SER A 135 8.66 -4.74 4.27
C SER A 135 8.32 -4.94 2.78
N ARG A 136 7.74 -3.93 2.11
CA ARG A 136 7.32 -4.06 0.71
C ARG A 136 7.21 -2.75 -0.04
N VAL A 137 7.34 -2.86 -1.36
CA VAL A 137 6.92 -1.86 -2.34
C VAL A 137 5.85 -2.47 -3.24
N VAL A 138 4.77 -1.74 -3.50
CA VAL A 138 3.73 -2.16 -4.45
C VAL A 138 3.55 -1.10 -5.52
N TYR A 139 3.41 -1.52 -6.77
CA TYR A 139 3.13 -0.66 -7.92
C TYR A 139 1.76 -0.98 -8.47
N ARG A 140 0.92 0.04 -8.66
CA ARG A 140 -0.40 -0.11 -9.29
C ARG A 140 -0.65 1.01 -10.28
N LEU A 141 -1.26 0.65 -11.40
CA LEU A 141 -1.79 1.61 -12.36
C LEU A 141 -3.26 1.87 -12.08
N SER A 142 -3.66 3.12 -12.24
CA SER A 142 -5.05 3.57 -12.23
C SER A 142 -5.28 4.56 -13.38
N GLY A 143 -6.53 4.70 -13.84
CA GLY A 143 -6.87 5.63 -14.92
C GLY A 143 -6.44 5.19 -16.31
N THR A 144 -6.18 3.90 -16.54
CA THR A 144 -5.71 3.37 -17.85
C THR A 144 -6.74 3.45 -18.98
N GLY A 145 -7.96 3.90 -18.70
CA GLY A 145 -9.02 4.15 -19.69
C GLY A 145 -9.19 5.62 -20.08
N THR A 146 -8.33 6.50 -19.57
CA THR A 146 -8.30 7.95 -19.87
C THR A 146 -6.93 8.33 -20.43
N ASP A 147 -6.81 9.52 -21.04
CA ASP A 147 -5.55 10.00 -21.60
C ASP A 147 -4.43 10.19 -20.55
N ALA A 148 -4.78 10.22 -19.26
CA ALA A 148 -3.85 10.38 -18.14
C ALA A 148 -3.93 9.19 -17.18
N ALA A 149 -2.89 8.36 -17.16
CA ALA A 149 -2.70 7.31 -16.16
C ALA A 149 -2.06 7.88 -14.89
N THR A 150 -2.31 7.21 -13.76
CA THR A 150 -1.61 7.47 -12.50
C THR A 150 -0.94 6.19 -12.03
N LEU A 151 0.39 6.25 -11.86
CA LEU A 151 1.17 5.21 -11.22
C LEU A 151 1.22 5.49 -9.71
N ARG A 152 0.69 4.57 -8.93
CA ARG A 152 0.73 4.61 -7.47
C ARG A 152 1.80 3.65 -6.96
N VAL A 153 2.73 4.17 -6.18
CA VAL A 153 3.80 3.40 -5.54
C VAL A 153 3.58 3.43 -4.04
N TYR A 154 3.29 2.27 -3.47
CA TYR A 154 3.04 2.08 -2.06
C TYR A 154 4.33 1.60 -1.40
N LEU A 155 4.76 2.26 -0.35
CA LEU A 155 5.98 2.00 0.38
C LEU A 155 5.62 1.59 1.81
N GLU A 156 6.16 0.49 2.30
CA GLU A 156 5.93 0.03 3.66
C GLU A 156 7.23 -0.55 4.23
N GLN A 157 7.68 0.03 5.34
CA GLN A 157 8.78 -0.51 6.16
C GLN A 157 8.27 -0.87 7.56
N ILE A 158 8.63 -2.05 8.07
CA ILE A 158 8.17 -2.54 9.37
C ILE A 158 9.22 -2.30 10.45
N GLU A 159 8.98 -1.35 11.35
CA GLU A 159 9.85 -1.06 12.49
C GLU A 159 9.34 -1.75 13.77
N ARG A 160 10.14 -2.69 14.28
CA ARG A 160 9.82 -3.50 15.46
C ARG A 160 10.48 -2.96 16.73
N ASP A 161 11.53 -2.15 16.60
CA ASP A 161 12.18 -1.48 17.71
C ASP A 161 11.35 -0.26 18.15
N ALA A 162 10.75 -0.36 19.33
CA ALA A 162 9.92 0.69 19.91
C ALA A 162 10.66 2.03 20.06
N THR A 163 11.99 2.06 20.13
CA THR A 163 12.73 3.33 20.21
C THR A 163 12.80 4.09 18.89
N ASN A 164 12.54 3.40 17.77
CA ASN A 164 12.63 3.97 16.42
C ASN A 164 11.24 4.22 15.80
N GLN A 165 10.17 4.07 16.56
CA GLN A 165 8.78 4.22 16.09
C GLN A 165 8.26 5.67 16.13
N GLY A 166 9.12 6.67 16.36
CA GLY A 166 8.73 8.07 16.53
C GLY A 166 8.86 8.97 15.30
N ALA A 167 9.36 8.47 14.17
CA ALA A 167 9.68 9.28 12.99
C ALA A 167 8.43 9.68 12.17
N ASP A 168 8.59 10.65 11.28
CA ASP A 168 7.62 10.94 10.22
C ASP A 168 7.63 9.81 9.18
N ALA A 169 6.45 9.38 8.72
CA ALA A 169 6.35 8.22 7.84
C ALA A 169 6.77 8.49 6.39
N ILE A 170 6.66 9.73 5.92
CA ILE A 170 7.11 10.11 4.58
C ILE A 170 8.63 10.17 4.57
N GLU A 171 9.23 10.87 5.53
CA GLU A 171 10.69 10.99 5.65
C GLU A 171 11.35 9.62 5.87
N TYR A 172 10.76 8.76 6.71
CA TYR A 172 11.27 7.40 6.96
C TYR A 172 11.32 6.54 5.67
N ASN A 173 10.44 6.84 4.71
CA ASN A 173 10.34 6.12 3.44
C ASN A 173 11.08 6.77 2.27
N ASP A 174 11.78 7.89 2.45
CA ASP A 174 12.42 8.58 1.32
C ASP A 174 13.45 7.70 0.60
N VAL A 175 14.33 7.03 1.34
CA VAL A 175 15.34 6.11 0.76
C VAL A 175 14.69 4.93 0.04
N LEU A 176 13.63 4.36 0.61
CA LEU A 176 12.87 3.29 -0.04
C LEU A 176 12.14 3.80 -1.29
N GLY A 177 11.64 5.04 -1.27
CA GLY A 177 11.00 5.70 -2.39
C GLY A 177 11.96 5.96 -3.56
N GLU A 178 13.19 6.40 -3.28
CA GLU A 178 14.25 6.53 -4.28
C GLU A 178 14.64 5.18 -4.88
N PHE A 179 14.81 4.15 -4.03
CA PHE A 179 15.04 2.79 -4.47
C PHE A 179 13.91 2.29 -5.38
N ALA A 180 12.65 2.49 -4.96
CA ALA A 180 11.46 2.12 -5.71
C ALA A 180 11.38 2.83 -7.06
N ASN A 181 11.72 4.12 -7.12
CA ASN A 181 11.79 4.86 -8.36
C ASN A 181 12.82 4.26 -9.33
N HIS A 182 14.02 3.98 -8.81
CA HIS A 182 15.15 3.49 -9.59
C HIS A 182 14.94 2.07 -10.13
N ILE A 183 14.43 1.13 -9.32
CA ILE A 183 14.18 -0.25 -9.82
C ILE A 183 13.08 -0.30 -10.89
N ALA A 184 12.14 0.64 -10.84
CA ALA A 184 11.04 0.76 -11.79
C ALA A 184 11.37 1.70 -12.97
N GLN A 185 12.53 2.36 -12.97
CA GLN A 185 12.95 3.34 -13.98
C GLN A 185 11.88 4.43 -14.22
N ILE A 186 11.18 4.85 -13.15
CA ILE A 186 10.04 5.77 -13.27
C ILE A 186 10.52 7.08 -13.91
N ARG A 187 11.62 7.64 -13.43
CA ARG A 187 12.16 8.90 -13.94
C ARG A 187 12.59 8.78 -15.39
N GLU A 188 13.29 7.72 -15.75
CA GLU A 188 13.83 7.50 -17.09
C GLU A 188 12.72 7.32 -18.13
N VAL A 189 11.63 6.63 -17.78
CA VAL A 189 10.52 6.37 -18.69
C VAL A 189 9.52 7.54 -18.73
N SER A 190 9.19 8.12 -17.58
CA SER A 190 8.16 9.17 -17.49
C SER A 190 8.69 10.60 -17.60
N GLY A 191 9.95 10.84 -17.26
CA GLY A 191 10.52 12.18 -17.06
C GLY A 191 10.23 12.80 -15.69
N LEU A 192 9.40 12.17 -14.85
CA LEU A 192 9.05 12.68 -13.52
C LEU A 192 10.14 12.32 -12.49
N SER A 193 10.80 13.33 -11.93
CA SER A 193 11.85 13.14 -10.93
C SER A 193 11.34 12.84 -9.52
N GLN A 194 10.08 13.18 -9.23
CA GLN A 194 9.46 13.05 -7.90
C GLN A 194 7.94 12.82 -8.07
N PRO A 195 7.26 12.21 -7.07
CA PRO A 195 5.82 12.05 -7.12
C PRO A 195 5.10 13.41 -7.06
N SER A 196 3.92 13.47 -7.68
CA SER A 196 3.03 14.64 -7.59
C SER A 196 2.44 14.79 -6.18
N VAL A 197 2.15 13.67 -5.53
CA VAL A 197 1.58 13.62 -4.18
C VAL A 197 2.29 12.53 -3.36
N LYS A 198 2.58 12.84 -2.09
CA LYS A 198 2.95 11.87 -1.06
C LYS A 198 1.85 11.83 0.00
N THR A 199 1.42 10.65 0.44
CA THR A 199 0.34 10.46 1.44
C THR A 199 0.72 9.42 2.47
#